data_AF-A0AAX6DIN6-F1
#
_entry.id   AF-A0AAX6DIN6-F1
#
_cell.length_a   1.000
_cell.length_b   1.000
_cell.length_c   1.000
_cell.angle_alpha   90.00
_cell.angle_beta   90.00
_cell.angle_gamma   90.00
#
_symmetry.space_group_name_H-M   'P 1'
#
loop_
_entity.id
_entity.type
_entity.pdbx_description
1 polymer ?
#
loop_
_entity_poly.entity_id
_entity_poly.type
_entity_poly.pdbx_seq_one_letter_code
_entity_poly.pdbx_strand_id
1 'polypeptide(L)'
;MAQITDELKAKAEVYYGDDICREKSRFLLQEVGLPRGLLPLKDIIEVGYVEETGYVWLKQKKKIEHTFKKIGKAVAYGTEITAYVEKCKIRKLTGVKAKELMIWISLVELSVNDPPTGKLTGKIASGLYRTFPTSAFELEEEEEHLDKKVEEESKKEESKVEDEGKKVAAA
;
A
#
# COMPACT_ATOMS: atom_id res chain seq x y z
N MET A 1 11.18 2.20 -18.40
CA MET A 1 10.64 1.84 -17.07
C MET A 1 11.75 1.10 -16.33
N ALA A 2 11.94 1.35 -15.03
CA ALA A 2 12.90 0.57 -14.25
C ALA A 2 12.41 -0.88 -14.22
N GLN A 3 13.22 -1.81 -14.71
CA GLN A 3 12.88 -3.23 -14.64
C GLN A 3 13.25 -3.72 -13.24
N ILE A 4 12.34 -4.46 -12.61
CA ILE A 4 12.62 -5.14 -11.34
C ILE A 4 13.47 -6.36 -11.68
N THR A 5 14.80 -6.22 -11.60
CA THR A 5 15.78 -7.27 -11.93
C THR A 5 16.16 -8.09 -10.70
N ASP A 6 16.74 -9.27 -10.92
CA ASP A 6 17.23 -10.11 -9.81
C ASP A 6 18.34 -9.43 -9.00
N GLU A 7 19.19 -8.64 -9.66
CA GLU A 7 20.23 -7.84 -8.99
C GLU A 7 19.63 -6.78 -8.06
N LEU A 8 18.52 -6.17 -8.47
CA LEU A 8 17.81 -5.20 -7.64
C LEU A 8 17.16 -5.89 -6.44
N LYS A 9 16.53 -7.05 -6.69
CA LYS A 9 15.93 -7.88 -5.63
C LYS A 9 16.97 -8.35 -4.61
N ALA A 10 18.19 -8.66 -5.04
CA ALA A 10 19.28 -9.07 -4.15
C ALA A 10 19.72 -7.97 -3.17
N LYS A 11 19.44 -6.70 -3.48
CA LYS A 11 19.75 -5.53 -2.64
C LYS A 11 18.52 -4.99 -1.89
N ALA A 12 17.38 -5.65 -2.04
CA ALA A 12 16.11 -5.19 -1.49
C ALA A 12 15.63 -6.12 -0.38
N GLU A 13 14.94 -5.54 0.58
CA GLU A 13 14.03 -6.30 1.42
C GLU A 13 12.77 -6.61 0.61
N VAL A 14 12.58 -7.89 0.27
CA VAL A 14 11.44 -8.35 -0.52
C VAL A 14 10.53 -9.21 0.35
N TYR A 15 9.26 -8.80 0.42
CA TYR A 15 8.20 -9.49 1.13
C TYR A 15 7.21 -10.06 0.12
N TYR A 16 6.60 -11.19 0.48
CA TYR A 16 5.62 -11.89 -0.35
C TYR A 16 4.36 -12.20 0.45
N GLY A 17 3.22 -12.22 -0.25
CA GLY A 17 1.91 -12.50 0.36
C GLY A 17 1.20 -11.25 0.87
N ASP A 18 -0.13 -11.29 0.83
CA ASP A 18 -0.97 -10.11 0.99
C ASP A 18 -0.81 -9.43 2.35
N ASP A 19 -0.92 -10.19 3.44
CA ASP A 19 -0.93 -9.62 4.80
C ASP A 19 0.41 -8.97 5.18
N ILE A 20 1.52 -9.70 4.96
CA ILE A 20 2.87 -9.19 5.25
C ILE A 20 3.18 -7.97 4.37
N CYS A 21 2.82 -8.02 3.08
CA CYS A 21 3.06 -6.88 2.19
C CYS A 21 2.23 -5.66 2.58
N ARG A 22 0.98 -5.85 3.03
CA ARG A 22 0.09 -4.78 3.50
C ARG A 22 0.67 -4.13 4.76
N GLU A 23 1.12 -4.93 5.71
CA GLU A 23 1.77 -4.44 6.94
C GLU A 23 3.05 -3.66 6.62
N LYS A 24 3.96 -4.24 5.83
CA LYS A 24 5.24 -3.61 5.47
C LYS A 24 5.06 -2.33 4.68
N SER A 25 4.09 -2.28 3.77
CA SER A 25 3.76 -1.05 3.04
C SER A 25 3.25 0.05 3.97
N ARG A 26 2.38 -0.28 4.93
CA ARG A 26 1.87 0.66 5.94
C ARG A 26 3.01 1.18 6.84
N PHE A 27 3.91 0.29 7.26
CA PHE A 27 5.07 0.65 8.07
C PHE A 27 6.01 1.60 7.33
N LEU A 28 6.37 1.28 6.08
CA LEU A 28 7.21 2.14 5.25
C LEU A 28 6.62 3.54 5.10
N LEU A 29 5.31 3.64 4.82
CA LEU A 29 4.61 4.94 4.74
C LEU A 29 4.74 5.73 6.05
N GLN A 30 4.55 5.07 7.20
CA GLN A 30 4.70 5.69 8.51
C GLN A 30 6.12 6.19 8.75
N GLU A 31 7.14 5.37 8.44
CA GLU A 31 8.55 5.74 8.61
C GLU A 31 8.93 6.97 7.79
N VAL A 32 8.43 7.05 6.55
CA VAL A 32 8.68 8.21 5.69
C VAL A 32 7.70 9.37 5.97
N GLY A 33 6.87 9.31 7.01
CA GLY A 33 5.99 10.43 7.40
C GLY A 33 4.80 10.66 6.47
N LEU A 34 4.29 9.60 5.84
CA LEU A 34 3.12 9.62 4.97
C LEU A 34 1.94 8.84 5.62
N PRO A 35 0.68 9.21 5.32
CA PRO A 35 -0.49 8.53 5.88
C PRO A 35 -0.53 7.04 5.53
N ARG A 36 -0.81 6.18 6.52
CA ARG A 36 -0.76 4.72 6.36
C ARG A 36 -1.83 4.14 5.44
N GLY A 37 -2.95 4.85 5.31
CA GLY A 37 -4.06 4.47 4.43
C GLY A 37 -3.90 4.94 2.98
N LEU A 38 -2.75 5.50 2.59
CA LEU A 38 -2.53 5.95 1.21
C LEU A 38 -2.62 4.83 0.18
N LEU A 39 -2.30 3.61 0.58
CA LEU A 39 -2.25 2.45 -0.30
C LEU A 39 -3.25 1.39 0.22
N PRO A 40 -4.54 1.51 -0.16
CA PRO A 40 -5.59 0.54 0.18
C PRO A 40 -5.48 -0.71 -0.71
N LEU A 41 -4.33 -1.37 -0.61
CA LEU A 41 -3.89 -2.47 -1.46
C LEU A 41 -4.63 -3.75 -1.14
N LYS A 42 -4.81 -4.61 -2.15
CA LYS A 42 -5.46 -5.92 -2.04
C LYS A 42 -4.77 -6.92 -2.95
N ASP A 43 -4.76 -8.18 -2.56
CA ASP A 43 -4.18 -9.27 -3.34
C ASP A 43 -2.72 -8.97 -3.74
N ILE A 44 -1.93 -8.46 -2.80
CA ILE A 44 -0.52 -8.14 -3.01
C ILE A 44 0.28 -9.43 -3.13
N ILE A 45 1.11 -9.48 -4.16
CA ILE A 45 1.98 -10.61 -4.47
C ILE A 45 3.35 -10.38 -3.84
N GLU A 46 3.88 -9.17 -4.02
CA GLU A 46 5.26 -8.84 -3.70
C GLU A 46 5.39 -7.34 -3.40
N VAL A 47 6.16 -7.00 -2.37
CA VAL A 47 6.63 -5.65 -2.09
C VAL A 47 8.14 -5.71 -1.93
N GLY A 48 8.86 -4.79 -2.55
CA GLY A 48 10.29 -4.67 -2.37
C GLY A 48 10.73 -3.25 -2.07
N TYR A 49 11.71 -3.14 -1.19
CA TYR A 49 12.27 -1.87 -0.76
C TYR A 49 13.80 -1.94 -0.74
N VAL A 50 14.45 -1.02 -1.45
CA VAL A 50 15.91 -0.87 -1.46
C VAL A 50 16.27 0.33 -0.60
N GLU A 51 16.62 0.08 0.66
CA GLU A 51 16.92 1.11 1.66
C GLU A 51 17.96 2.13 1.17
N GLU A 52 19.04 1.65 0.54
CA GLU A 52 20.14 2.49 0.04
C GLU A 52 19.67 3.58 -0.94
N THR A 53 18.66 3.28 -1.77
CA THR A 53 18.20 4.18 -2.84
C THR A 53 16.83 4.79 -2.58
N GLY A 54 16.10 4.26 -1.60
CA GLY A 54 14.68 4.51 -1.40
C GLY A 54 13.79 3.95 -2.50
N TYR A 55 14.29 3.10 -3.41
CA TYR A 55 13.46 2.54 -4.47
C TYR A 55 12.47 1.51 -3.90
N VAL A 56 11.20 1.64 -4.26
CA VAL A 56 10.14 0.73 -3.85
C VAL A 56 9.36 0.24 -5.05
N TRP A 57 8.92 -1.01 -4.99
CA TRP A 57 7.91 -1.53 -5.88
C TRP A 57 6.87 -2.34 -5.13
N LEU A 58 5.69 -2.41 -5.73
CA LEU A 58 4.60 -3.25 -5.29
C LEU A 58 3.97 -3.94 -6.50
N LYS A 59 3.66 -5.22 -6.36
CA LYS A 59 2.91 -6.02 -7.33
C LYS A 59 1.64 -6.58 -6.71
N GLN A 60 0.52 -6.44 -7.40
CA GLN A 60 -0.78 -6.96 -6.99
C GLN A 60 -1.45 -7.71 -8.15
N LYS A 61 -2.31 -8.69 -7.84
CA LYS A 61 -2.91 -9.58 -8.87
C LYS A 61 -3.74 -8.84 -9.90
N LYS A 62 -4.46 -7.78 -9.50
CA LYS A 62 -5.38 -7.04 -10.35
C LYS A 62 -5.29 -5.56 -10.05
N LYS A 63 -5.57 -4.73 -11.06
CA LYS A 63 -5.81 -3.29 -10.86
C LYS A 63 -7.00 -3.11 -9.91
N ILE A 64 -6.90 -2.19 -8.96
CA ILE A 64 -8.01 -1.80 -8.09
C ILE A 64 -8.34 -0.32 -8.25
N GLU A 65 -9.56 0.05 -7.90
CA GLU A 65 -9.99 1.44 -7.76
C GLU A 65 -10.51 1.63 -6.33
N HIS A 66 -10.09 2.71 -5.70
CA HIS A 66 -10.49 3.08 -4.35
C HIS A 66 -10.97 4.53 -4.34
N THR A 67 -12.03 4.80 -3.59
CA THR A 67 -12.54 6.15 -3.39
C THR A 67 -12.26 6.58 -1.97
N PHE A 68 -11.40 7.58 -1.81
CA PHE A 68 -11.18 8.24 -0.53
C PHE A 68 -12.41 9.09 -0.18
N LYS A 69 -13.35 8.50 0.57
CA LYS A 69 -14.69 9.07 0.85
C LYS A 69 -14.61 10.49 1.41
N LYS A 70 -13.68 10.74 2.34
CA LYS A 70 -13.47 12.03 3.01
C LYS A 70 -13.17 13.19 2.05
N ILE A 71 -12.67 12.91 0.85
CA ILE A 71 -12.36 13.92 -0.19
C ILE A 71 -13.07 13.67 -1.52
N GLY A 72 -13.88 12.62 -1.61
CA GLY A 72 -14.61 12.24 -2.83
C GLY A 72 -13.71 11.95 -4.03
N LYS A 73 -12.45 11.54 -3.82
CA LYS A 73 -11.49 11.30 -4.91
C LYS A 73 -11.32 9.80 -5.16
N ALA A 74 -11.55 9.40 -6.41
CA ALA A 74 -11.26 8.07 -6.90
C ALA A 74 -9.81 7.98 -7.36
N VAL A 75 -9.12 6.93 -6.93
CA VAL A 75 -7.73 6.63 -7.26
C VAL A 75 -7.66 5.19 -7.75
N ALA A 76 -6.97 4.99 -8.87
CA ALA A 76 -6.72 3.70 -9.47
C ALA A 76 -5.26 3.29 -9.22
N TYR A 77 -5.09 2.05 -8.79
CA TYR A 77 -3.82 1.41 -8.50
C TYR A 77 -3.62 0.26 -9.49
N GLY A 78 -2.55 0.32 -10.26
CA GLY A 78 -2.17 -0.70 -11.24
C GLY A 78 -1.67 -1.99 -10.61
N THR A 79 -1.43 -3.00 -11.44
CA THR A 79 -0.85 -4.28 -11.01
C THR A 79 0.62 -4.17 -10.60
N GLU A 80 1.30 -3.12 -11.06
CA GLU A 80 2.66 -2.79 -10.66
C GLU A 80 2.73 -1.28 -10.36
N ILE A 81 3.25 -0.96 -9.18
CA ILE A 81 3.50 0.40 -8.70
C ILE A 81 4.97 0.50 -8.38
N THR A 82 5.65 1.53 -8.87
CA THR A 82 7.05 1.79 -8.53
C THR A 82 7.24 3.26 -8.20
N ALA A 83 8.17 3.55 -7.28
CA ALA A 83 8.52 4.90 -6.90
C ALA A 83 9.89 4.95 -6.19
N TYR A 84 10.32 6.16 -5.86
CA TYR A 84 11.36 6.39 -4.85
C TYR A 84 10.73 7.11 -3.67
N VAL A 85 10.98 6.61 -2.47
CA VAL A 85 10.53 7.19 -1.21
C VAL A 85 11.67 7.97 -0.55
N GLU A 86 11.31 9.10 0.02
CA GLU A 86 12.15 9.98 0.81
C GLU A 86 11.31 10.48 1.99
N LYS A 87 11.96 11.10 2.99
CA LYS A 87 11.22 11.71 4.10
C LYS A 87 10.14 12.67 3.58
N CYS A 88 8.91 12.42 4.01
CA CYS A 88 7.67 13.11 3.65
C CYS A 88 7.35 13.13 2.14
N LYS A 89 7.95 12.26 1.32
CA LYS A 89 7.87 12.38 -0.14
C LYS A 89 7.97 11.05 -0.89
N ILE A 90 7.17 10.92 -1.95
CA ILE A 90 7.27 9.88 -2.98
C ILE A 90 7.49 10.58 -4.30
N ARG A 91 8.50 10.17 -5.07
CA ARG A 91 8.82 10.74 -6.39
C ARG A 91 8.94 9.66 -7.46
N LYS A 92 8.80 10.06 -8.72
CA LYS A 92 8.77 9.17 -9.89
C LYS A 92 7.74 8.05 -9.73
N LEU A 93 6.59 8.38 -9.12
CA LEU A 93 5.50 7.45 -8.91
C LEU A 93 4.95 6.96 -10.25
N THR A 94 4.72 5.67 -10.34
CA THR A 94 4.09 5.02 -11.50
C THR A 94 3.00 4.07 -11.02
N GLY A 95 2.08 3.68 -11.91
CA GLY A 95 1.00 2.76 -11.56
C GLY A 95 -0.16 3.37 -10.77
N VAL A 96 -0.08 4.65 -10.37
CA VAL A 96 -1.15 5.33 -9.63
C VAL A 96 -1.77 6.44 -10.47
N LYS A 97 -3.10 6.45 -10.58
CA LYS A 97 -3.86 7.49 -11.29
C LYS A 97 -4.98 8.03 -10.42
N ALA A 98 -5.14 9.35 -10.38
CA ALA A 98 -6.29 9.99 -9.76
C ALA A 98 -7.33 10.35 -10.82
N LYS A 99 -8.61 10.20 -10.49
CA LYS A 99 -9.70 10.66 -11.33
C LYS A 99 -9.91 12.15 -11.11
N GLU A 100 -9.77 12.92 -12.18
CA GLU A 100 -10.12 14.34 -12.20
C GLU A 100 -11.20 14.56 -13.26
N LEU A 101 -12.35 15.09 -12.81
CA LEU A 101 -13.59 15.09 -13.59
C LEU A 101 -13.90 13.69 -14.15
N MET A 102 -13.72 13.48 -15.45
CA MET A 102 -13.98 12.21 -16.14
C MET A 102 -12.71 11.51 -16.63
N ILE A 103 -11.52 12.07 -16.38
CA ILE A 103 -10.25 11.59 -16.93
C ILE A 103 -9.36 11.03 -15.82
N TRP A 104 -8.69 9.91 -16.09
CA TRP A 104 -7.68 9.34 -15.22
C TRP A 104 -6.31 9.98 -15.50
N ILE A 105 -5.75 10.66 -14.51
CA ILE A 105 -4.47 11.35 -14.63
C ILE A 105 -3.41 10.66 -13.76
N SER A 106 -2.25 10.35 -14.33
CA SER A 106 -1.15 9.71 -13.60
C SER A 106 -0.51 10.68 -12.61
N LEU A 107 -0.38 10.22 -11.37
CA LEU A 107 0.39 10.91 -10.34
C LEU A 107 1.87 10.53 -10.46
N VAL A 108 2.76 11.52 -10.32
CA VAL A 108 4.21 11.32 -10.40
C VAL A 108 4.94 11.65 -9.10
N GLU A 109 4.28 12.40 -8.21
CA GLU A 109 4.83 12.80 -6.92
C GLU A 109 3.71 12.91 -5.88
N LEU A 110 4.00 12.48 -4.65
CA LEU A 110 3.21 12.73 -3.45
C LEU A 110 4.11 13.32 -2.38
N SER A 111 3.66 14.32 -1.64
CA SER A 111 4.46 14.91 -0.56
C SER A 111 3.61 15.50 0.55
N VAL A 112 4.09 15.39 1.78
CA VAL A 112 3.62 16.17 2.94
C VAL A 112 4.66 17.24 3.22
N ASN A 113 4.24 18.41 3.71
CA ASN A 113 5.19 19.46 4.09
C ASN A 113 6.09 18.98 5.25
N ASP A 114 7.32 19.49 5.33
CA ASP A 114 8.20 19.33 6.49
C ASP A 114 8.57 20.73 7.02
N PRO A 115 8.05 21.17 8.18
CA PRO A 115 7.25 20.41 9.14
C PRO A 115 5.84 20.05 8.65
N PRO A 116 5.25 18.92 9.10
CA PRO A 116 3.91 18.48 8.68
C PRO A 116 2.82 19.51 8.98
N THR A 117 2.17 20.01 7.93
CA THR A 117 1.01 20.91 8.02
C THR A 117 -0.32 20.18 8.03
N GLY A 118 -0.28 18.84 8.12
CA GLY A 118 -1.46 17.98 7.98
C GLY A 118 -2.01 17.92 6.55
N LYS A 119 -1.23 18.33 5.54
CA LYS A 119 -1.64 18.35 4.13
C LYS A 119 -0.78 17.44 3.26
N LEU A 120 -1.43 16.62 2.44
CA LEU A 120 -0.84 15.81 1.40
C LEU A 120 -1.03 16.49 0.05
N THR A 121 0.05 16.64 -0.72
CA THR A 121 0.04 17.20 -2.07
C THR A 121 0.40 16.14 -3.09
N GLY A 122 -0.46 15.94 -4.10
CA GLY A 122 -0.17 15.10 -5.26
C GLY A 122 0.09 15.95 -6.50
N LYS A 123 1.15 15.61 -7.25
CA LYS A 123 1.52 16.27 -8.50
C LYS A 123 1.43 15.34 -9.70
N ILE A 124 1.12 15.92 -10.84
CA ILE A 124 1.11 15.25 -12.15
C ILE A 124 2.28 15.74 -12.99
N ALA A 125 2.58 15.05 -14.10
CA ALA A 125 3.75 15.34 -14.93
C ALA A 125 3.80 16.78 -15.48
N SER A 126 2.67 17.45 -15.65
CA SER A 126 2.60 18.85 -16.10
C SER A 126 2.94 19.86 -15.01
N GLY A 127 3.22 19.44 -13.78
CA GLY A 127 3.50 20.31 -12.64
C GLY A 127 2.25 20.81 -11.90
N LEU A 128 1.05 20.54 -12.42
CA LEU A 128 -0.19 20.81 -11.68
C LEU A 128 -0.26 19.92 -10.44
N TYR A 129 -0.81 20.48 -9.35
CA TYR A 129 -0.93 19.78 -8.09
C TYR A 129 -2.28 20.01 -7.42
N ARG A 130 -2.64 19.08 -6.54
CA ARG A 130 -3.79 19.18 -5.63
C ARG A 130 -3.36 18.82 -4.23
N THR A 131 -3.98 19.46 -3.26
CA THR A 131 -3.66 19.29 -1.84
C THR A 131 -4.92 18.92 -1.06
N PHE A 132 -4.77 17.95 -0.17
CA PHE A 132 -5.85 17.38 0.63
C PHE A 132 -5.39 17.20 2.09
N PRO A 133 -6.30 17.15 3.07
CA PRO A 133 -5.92 16.82 4.43
C PRO A 133 -5.39 15.37 4.53
N THR A 134 -4.29 15.17 5.25
CA THR A 134 -3.68 13.86 5.53
C THR A 134 -4.66 12.88 6.18
N SER A 135 -5.54 13.38 7.06
CA SER A 135 -6.60 12.59 7.71
C SER A 135 -7.59 11.92 6.76
N ALA A 136 -7.63 12.35 5.49
CA ALA A 136 -8.41 11.70 4.43
C ALA A 136 -7.79 10.39 3.92
N PHE A 137 -6.53 10.13 4.25
CA PHE A 137 -5.73 9.00 3.79
C PHE A 137 -5.20 8.16 4.95
N GLU A 138 -5.75 8.36 6.16
CA GLU A 138 -5.50 7.45 7.27
C GLU A 138 -6.44 6.24 7.18
N LEU A 139 -6.03 5.13 7.79
CA LEU A 139 -6.84 3.91 7.86
C LEU A 139 -8.20 4.22 8.50
N GLU A 140 -9.29 3.76 7.89
CA GLU A 140 -10.62 3.78 8.51
C GLU A 140 -10.64 2.70 9.61
N GLU A 141 -11.12 3.02 10.81
CA GLU A 141 -11.15 2.11 11.98
C GLU A 141 -11.89 0.78 11.69
N GLU A 142 -12.74 0.73 10.67
CA GLU A 142 -13.50 -0.45 10.26
C GLU A 142 -12.64 -1.59 9.66
N GLU A 143 -11.51 -1.30 9.01
CA GLU A 143 -10.65 -2.36 8.41
C GLU A 143 -9.86 -3.14 9.46
N GLU A 144 -9.47 -2.51 10.58
CA GLU A 144 -8.79 -3.22 11.68
C GLU A 144 -9.70 -4.28 12.36
N HIS A 145 -11.01 -4.02 12.42
CA HIS A 145 -11.96 -4.97 13.01
C HIS A 145 -12.24 -6.17 12.10
N LEU A 146 -12.19 -5.99 10.78
CA LEU A 146 -12.35 -7.07 9.81
C LEU A 146 -11.10 -7.97 9.76
N ASP A 147 -9.90 -7.37 9.73
CA ASP A 147 -8.64 -8.11 9.74
C ASP A 147 -8.50 -8.94 11.03
N LYS A 148 -8.79 -8.36 12.20
CA LYS A 148 -8.78 -9.08 13.50
C LYS A 148 -9.81 -10.21 13.56
N LYS A 149 -11.00 -10.01 12.99
CA LYS A 149 -12.06 -11.04 13.00
C LYS A 149 -11.70 -12.24 12.11
N VAL A 150 -11.09 -11.98 10.94
CA VAL A 150 -10.63 -13.04 10.04
C VAL A 150 -9.48 -13.85 10.65
N GLU A 151 -8.53 -13.19 11.34
CA GLU A 151 -7.47 -13.88 12.09
C GLU A 151 -8.00 -14.72 13.27
N GLU A 152 -9.04 -14.25 13.97
CA GLU A 152 -9.63 -14.98 15.10
C GLU A 152 -10.44 -16.20 14.65
N GLU A 153 -11.14 -16.09 13.52
CA GLU A 153 -11.90 -17.21 12.92
C GLU A 153 -10.96 -18.29 12.36
N SER A 154 -9.89 -17.91 11.67
CA SER A 154 -8.90 -18.86 11.13
C SER A 154 -8.14 -19.63 12.23
N LYS A 155 -7.75 -18.98 13.34
CA LYS A 155 -7.16 -19.68 14.51
C LYS A 155 -8.13 -20.63 15.21
N LYS A 156 -9.44 -20.32 15.22
CA LYS A 156 -10.48 -21.22 15.78
C LYS A 156 -10.74 -22.43 14.89
N GLU A 157 -10.55 -22.30 13.59
CA GLU A 157 -10.72 -23.40 12.64
C GLU A 157 -9.52 -24.36 12.64
N GLU A 158 -8.28 -23.86 12.70
CA GLU A 158 -7.06 -24.69 12.84
C GLU A 158 -7.05 -25.51 14.15
N SER A 159 -7.44 -24.90 15.28
CA SER A 159 -7.50 -25.60 16.57
C SER A 159 -8.59 -26.68 16.64
N LYS A 160 -9.66 -26.57 15.84
CA LYS A 160 -10.69 -27.62 15.72
C LYS A 160 -10.20 -28.81 14.89
N VAL A 161 -9.46 -28.56 13.83
CA VAL A 161 -8.93 -29.61 12.94
C VAL A 161 -7.84 -30.44 13.65
N GLU A 162 -7.03 -29.82 14.52
CA GLU A 162 -6.04 -30.55 15.32
C GLU A 162 -6.66 -31.46 16.41
N ASP A 163 -7.77 -31.05 17.03
CA ASP A 163 -8.46 -31.87 18.05
C ASP A 163 -9.14 -33.11 17.43
N GLU A 164 -9.72 -32.98 16.23
CA GLU A 164 -10.34 -34.11 15.53
C GLU A 164 -9.31 -35.09 14.95
N GLY A 165 -8.17 -34.61 14.42
CA GLY A 165 -7.11 -35.47 13.89
C GLY A 165 -6.48 -36.39 14.95
N LYS A 166 -6.40 -35.92 16.20
CA LYS A 166 -5.84 -36.69 17.32
C LYS A 166 -6.79 -37.79 17.84
N LYS A 167 -8.10 -37.63 17.65
CA LYS A 167 -9.13 -38.62 17.99
C LYS A 167 -9.19 -39.79 17.01
N VAL A 168 -8.87 -39.56 15.74
CA VAL A 168 -8.91 -40.60 14.69
C VAL A 168 -7.66 -41.49 14.70
N ALA A 169 -6.52 -40.99 15.19
CA ALA A 169 -5.27 -41.77 15.27
C ALA A 169 -5.17 -42.72 16.48
N ALA A 170 -6.16 -42.72 17.38
CA ALA A 170 -6.19 -43.52 18.61
C ALA A 170 -7.25 -44.64 18.61
N ALA A 171 -7.87 -44.92 17.45
CA ALA A 171 -8.87 -45.98 17.26
C ALA A 171 -8.33 -47.13 16.39
#